data_AF-A0AAV5JQN9-F1
#
_entry.id   AF-A0AAV5JQN9-F1
#
_cell.length_a   1.000
_cell.length_b   1.000
_cell.length_c   1.000
_cell.angle_alpha   90.00
_cell.angle_beta   90.00
_cell.angle_gamma   90.00
#
_symmetry.space_group_name_H-M   'P 1'
#
loop_
_entity.id
_entity.type
_entity.pdbx_description
1 polymer ?
#
loop_
_entity_poly.entity_id
_entity_poly.type
_entity_poly.pdbx_seq_one_letter_code
_entity_poly.pdbx_strand_id
1 'polypeptide(L)'
;MVASMELLCCFLKERALIARNFLYPALLPSSPDPLLVKAARGEPIIQPPAWMMHQAGRYMAVYRKLAEKYPSFGERSETTDLIVKNSLQPWEAFSPDGVIIFLDILTPLPAFGVPFDIEQVRGPVIQIPIISEECLKALHPIDLENFISLGSP
;
A
#
# COMPACT_ATOMS: atom_id res chain seq x y z
N MET A 1 -13.63 -10.45 -2.74
CA MET A 1 -12.86 -9.21 -2.94
C MET A 1 -13.59 -8.19 -3.82
N VAL A 2 -14.16 -8.59 -4.97
CA VAL A 2 -14.90 -7.68 -5.88
C VAL A 2 -16.12 -6.99 -5.23
N ALA A 3 -16.90 -7.71 -4.41
CA ALA A 3 -18.07 -7.15 -3.72
C ALA A 3 -17.72 -6.04 -2.70
N SER A 4 -16.58 -6.15 -2.00
CA SER A 4 -16.10 -5.10 -1.07
C SER A 4 -15.70 -3.81 -1.79
N MET A 5 -15.37 -3.93 -3.07
CA MET A 5 -14.88 -2.85 -3.92
C MET A 5 -16.02 -2.04 -4.54
N GLU A 6 -17.13 -2.70 -4.90
CA GLU A 6 -18.36 -2.01 -5.28
C GLU A 6 -18.93 -1.22 -4.10
N LEU A 7 -18.94 -1.80 -2.90
CA LEU A 7 -19.37 -1.11 -1.68
C LEU A 7 -18.50 0.11 -1.34
N LEU A 8 -17.16 0.03 -1.42
CA LEU A 8 -16.33 1.22 -1.21
C LEU A 8 -16.47 2.24 -2.34
N CYS A 9 -16.56 1.80 -3.60
CA CYS A 9 -16.72 2.70 -4.74
C CYS A 9 -18.08 3.42 -4.67
N CYS A 10 -19.15 2.72 -4.28
CA CYS A 10 -20.44 3.31 -3.94
C CYS A 10 -20.28 4.30 -2.78
N PHE A 11 -19.67 3.90 -1.66
CA PHE A 11 -19.49 4.78 -0.50
C PHE A 11 -18.69 6.05 -0.81
N LEU A 12 -17.62 5.96 -1.62
CA LEU A 12 -16.81 7.11 -2.04
C LEU A 12 -17.55 8.01 -3.05
N LYS A 13 -18.26 7.42 -4.03
CA LYS A 13 -19.06 8.19 -5.00
C LYS A 13 -20.29 8.84 -4.37
N GLU A 14 -20.91 8.17 -3.42
CA GLU A 14 -22.08 8.65 -2.68
C GLU A 14 -21.67 9.73 -1.67
N ARG A 15 -20.47 9.66 -1.07
CA ARG A 15 -19.88 10.76 -0.28
C ARG A 15 -19.65 12.04 -1.09
N ALA A 16 -19.18 11.93 -2.34
CA ALA A 16 -19.06 13.11 -3.22
C ALA A 16 -20.42 13.78 -3.50
N LEU A 17 -21.52 13.00 -3.46
CA LEU A 17 -22.89 13.49 -3.59
C LEU A 17 -23.44 14.07 -2.29
N ILE A 18 -23.22 13.41 -1.15
CA ILE A 18 -23.70 13.82 0.18
C ILE A 18 -22.99 15.10 0.65
N ALA A 19 -21.70 15.26 0.35
CA ALA A 19 -20.95 16.48 0.64
C ALA A 19 -21.51 17.74 -0.06
N ARG A 20 -22.32 17.57 -1.13
CA ARG A 20 -22.98 18.69 -1.83
C ARG A 20 -24.33 19.09 -1.23
N ASN A 21 -24.99 18.22 -0.46
CA ASN A 21 -26.40 18.41 -0.06
C ASN A 21 -26.64 18.55 1.45
N PHE A 22 -25.62 18.43 2.31
CA PHE A 22 -25.78 18.59 3.76
C PHE A 22 -24.97 19.77 4.31
N LEU A 23 -25.68 20.83 4.69
CA LEU A 23 -25.22 21.90 5.57
C LEU A 23 -24.93 21.31 6.96
N TYR A 24 -23.66 21.05 7.28
CA TYR A 24 -23.23 20.87 8.67
C TYR A 24 -22.57 22.16 9.17
N PRO A 25 -23.02 22.72 10.30
CA PRO A 25 -22.53 24.00 10.80
C PRO A 25 -21.08 23.86 11.30
N ALA A 26 -20.22 24.75 10.80
CA ALA A 26 -19.01 25.27 11.43
C ALA A 26 -18.24 24.34 12.40
N LEU A 27 -17.57 23.33 11.86
CA LEU A 27 -16.34 22.80 12.46
C LEU A 27 -15.26 22.87 11.38
N LEU A 28 -14.67 24.06 11.20
CA LEU A 28 -13.45 24.20 10.42
C LEU A 28 -12.30 23.68 11.29
N PRO A 29 -11.68 22.54 10.97
CA PRO A 29 -10.49 22.14 11.70
C PRO A 29 -9.38 23.14 11.38
N SER A 30 -8.82 23.74 12.44
CA SER A 30 -7.70 24.69 12.38
C SER A 30 -6.35 24.03 12.00
N SER A 31 -6.31 22.70 11.93
CA SER A 31 -5.13 21.91 11.57
C SER A 31 -5.11 21.58 10.07
N PRO A 32 -3.97 21.73 9.37
CA PRO A 32 -3.78 21.33 7.98
C PRO A 32 -3.74 19.81 7.77
N ASP A 33 -3.90 18.99 8.82
CA ASP A 33 -3.73 17.54 8.74
C ASP A 33 -4.83 16.85 7.90
N PRO A 34 -4.49 15.79 7.16
CA PRO A 34 -5.46 14.98 6.40
C PRO A 34 -6.53 14.32 7.28
N LEU A 35 -7.70 14.06 6.71
CA LEU A 35 -8.86 13.47 7.43
C LEU A 35 -8.52 12.14 8.12
N LEU A 36 -7.77 11.26 7.44
CA LEU A 36 -7.36 9.97 8.00
C LEU A 36 -6.48 10.13 9.25
N VAL A 37 -5.58 11.12 9.26
CA VAL A 37 -4.70 11.40 10.40
C VAL A 37 -5.50 11.92 11.59
N LYS A 38 -6.43 12.85 11.34
CA LYS A 38 -7.33 13.38 12.38
C LYS A 38 -8.16 12.28 13.02
N ALA A 39 -8.75 11.41 12.19
CA ALA A 39 -9.52 10.27 12.67
C ALA A 39 -8.66 9.30 13.50
N ALA A 40 -7.44 9.00 13.06
CA ALA A 40 -6.51 8.12 13.78
C ALA A 40 -6.08 8.68 15.15
N ARG A 41 -6.06 10.01 15.30
CA ARG A 41 -5.78 10.70 16.57
C ARG A 41 -7.01 10.85 17.47
N GLY A 42 -8.19 10.45 17.02
CA GLY A 42 -9.44 10.63 17.75
C GLY A 42 -9.93 12.08 17.79
N GLU A 43 -9.46 12.93 16.86
CA GLU A 43 -9.93 14.30 16.74
C GLU A 43 -11.38 14.36 16.19
N PRO A 44 -12.16 15.41 16.50
CA PRO A 44 -13.47 15.60 15.90
C PRO A 44 -13.38 15.71 14.37
N ILE A 45 -14.13 14.86 13.67
CA ILE A 45 -14.17 14.82 12.19
C ILE A 45 -15.60 14.96 11.68
N ILE A 46 -15.75 15.58 10.52
CA ILE A 46 -17.05 15.79 9.86
C ILE A 46 -17.60 14.52 9.20
N GLN A 47 -16.73 13.55 8.88
CA GLN A 47 -17.09 12.27 8.28
C GLN A 47 -15.98 11.23 8.53
N PRO A 48 -16.31 9.93 8.59
CA PRO A 48 -15.30 8.88 8.66
C PRO A 48 -14.42 8.82 7.41
N PRO A 49 -13.09 8.68 7.52
CA PRO A 49 -12.23 8.47 6.36
C PRO A 49 -12.46 7.08 5.76
N ALA A 50 -12.28 6.93 4.45
CA ALA A 50 -12.45 5.69 3.72
C ALA A 50 -11.26 5.41 2.80
N TRP A 51 -10.78 4.17 2.86
CA TRP A 51 -9.69 3.62 2.05
C TRP A 51 -9.83 2.09 2.03
N MET A 52 -9.01 1.40 1.24
CA MET A 52 -9.05 -0.07 1.11
C MET A 52 -7.65 -0.69 1.28
N MET A 53 -7.59 -1.78 2.03
CA MET A 53 -6.46 -2.70 1.97
C MET A 53 -6.34 -3.26 0.54
N HIS A 54 -5.11 -3.41 0.05
CA HIS A 54 -4.82 -3.83 -1.32
C HIS A 54 -5.44 -2.92 -2.40
N GLN A 55 -5.49 -1.60 -2.15
CA GLN A 55 -5.99 -0.60 -3.10
C GLN A 55 -5.32 -0.70 -4.49
N ALA A 56 -4.03 -0.99 -4.55
CA ALA A 56 -3.32 -1.23 -5.81
C ALA A 56 -3.22 -2.74 -6.03
N GLY A 57 -3.95 -3.27 -7.00
CA GLY A 57 -3.98 -4.72 -7.19
C GLY A 57 -4.64 -5.20 -8.49
N ARG A 58 -4.64 -6.53 -8.64
CA ARG A 58 -5.07 -7.25 -9.85
C ARG A 58 -6.50 -6.97 -10.30
N TYR A 59 -7.32 -6.36 -9.45
CA TYR A 59 -8.68 -5.93 -9.82
C TYR A 59 -8.67 -4.77 -10.83
N MET A 60 -7.66 -3.90 -10.80
CA MET A 60 -7.56 -2.75 -11.69
C MET A 60 -6.99 -3.16 -13.04
N ALA A 61 -7.65 -2.77 -14.12
CA ALA A 61 -7.15 -3.02 -15.48
C ALA A 61 -5.80 -2.31 -15.72
N VAL A 62 -5.61 -1.11 -15.18
CA VAL A 62 -4.36 -0.34 -15.28
C VAL A 62 -3.19 -1.04 -14.58
N TYR A 63 -3.43 -1.65 -13.41
CA TYR A 63 -2.45 -2.45 -12.71
C TYR A 63 -2.08 -3.71 -13.51
N ARG A 64 -3.08 -4.43 -14.06
CA ARG A 64 -2.84 -5.62 -14.89
C ARG A 64 -1.98 -5.31 -16.11
N LYS A 65 -2.29 -4.23 -16.83
CA LYS A 65 -1.48 -3.76 -17.98
C LYS A 65 -0.04 -3.42 -17.58
N LEU A 66 0.17 -2.82 -16.41
CA LEU A 66 1.51 -2.53 -15.91
C LEU A 66 2.26 -3.83 -15.54
N ALA A 67 1.57 -4.80 -14.93
CA ALA A 67 2.13 -6.11 -14.61
C ALA A 67 2.45 -6.95 -15.86
N GLU A 68 1.74 -6.75 -16.97
CA GLU A 68 2.11 -7.35 -18.26
C GLU A 68 3.41 -6.76 -18.81
N LYS A 69 3.64 -5.45 -18.63
CA LYS A 69 4.86 -4.77 -19.06
C LYS A 69 6.07 -5.08 -18.15
N TYR A 70 5.83 -5.19 -16.84
CA TYR A 70 6.82 -5.48 -15.81
C TYR A 70 6.39 -6.74 -15.04
N PRO A 71 6.69 -7.94 -15.57
CA PRO A 71 6.16 -9.20 -15.04
C PRO A 71 6.74 -9.59 -13.68
N SER A 72 7.94 -9.10 -13.33
CA SER A 72 8.51 -9.28 -12.01
C SER A 72 7.71 -8.48 -10.97
N PHE A 73 7.31 -9.14 -9.87
CA PHE A 73 6.69 -8.43 -8.76
C PHE A 73 7.72 -7.59 -8.01
N GLY A 74 8.90 -8.17 -7.72
CA GLY A 74 10.01 -7.49 -7.06
C GLY A 74 10.37 -6.19 -7.77
N GLU A 75 10.53 -6.21 -9.09
CA GLU A 75 10.80 -5.01 -9.89
C GLU A 75 9.76 -3.91 -9.65
N ARG A 76 8.47 -4.27 -9.59
CA ARG A 76 7.37 -3.32 -9.37
C ARG A 76 7.27 -2.81 -7.93
N SER A 77 7.79 -3.56 -6.95
CA SER A 77 7.79 -3.20 -5.52
C SER A 77 9.12 -2.63 -5.02
N GLU A 78 10.16 -2.61 -5.85
CA GLU A 78 11.50 -2.10 -5.50
C GLU A 78 11.90 -0.89 -6.35
N THR A 79 11.34 -0.76 -7.57
CA THR A 79 11.61 0.41 -8.42
C THR A 79 10.73 1.59 -8.03
N THR A 80 11.33 2.69 -7.55
CA THR A 80 10.64 3.91 -7.10
C THR A 80 9.56 4.40 -8.05
N ASP A 81 9.86 4.53 -9.35
CA ASP A 81 8.88 5.00 -10.34
C ASP A 81 7.66 4.08 -10.46
N LEU A 82 7.87 2.76 -10.38
CA LEU A 82 6.80 1.77 -10.44
C LEU A 82 6.00 1.72 -9.13
N ILE A 83 6.65 1.89 -7.98
CA ILE A 83 6.02 2.00 -6.67
C ILE A 83 5.08 3.20 -6.65
N VAL A 84 5.57 4.38 -7.03
CA VAL A 84 4.76 5.61 -7.08
C VAL A 84 3.57 5.42 -8.02
N LYS A 85 3.83 4.91 -9.23
CA LYS A 85 2.78 4.66 -10.22
C LYS A 85 1.71 3.68 -9.75
N ASN A 86 2.09 2.58 -9.08
CA ASN A 86 1.13 1.62 -8.54
C ASN A 86 0.35 2.22 -7.37
N SER A 87 1.01 2.96 -6.48
CA SER A 87 0.40 3.57 -5.29
C SER A 87 -0.65 4.61 -5.65
N LEU A 88 -0.43 5.40 -6.71
CA LEU A 88 -1.32 6.49 -7.12
C LEU A 88 -2.51 6.07 -7.98
N GLN A 89 -2.46 4.92 -8.68
CA GLN A 89 -3.57 4.44 -9.50
C GLN A 89 -4.94 4.44 -8.78
N PRO A 90 -5.07 3.95 -7.53
CA PRO A 90 -6.35 3.92 -6.83
C PRO A 90 -6.78 5.33 -6.40
N TRP A 91 -5.81 6.21 -6.15
CA TRP A 91 -6.08 7.60 -5.79
C TRP A 91 -6.63 8.40 -6.98
N GLU A 92 -6.08 8.18 -8.17
CA GLU A 92 -6.60 8.76 -9.42
C GLU A 92 -8.00 8.26 -9.75
N ALA A 93 -8.30 6.99 -9.44
CA ALA A 93 -9.59 6.38 -9.75
C ALA A 93 -10.72 6.71 -8.75
N PHE A 94 -10.39 6.81 -7.46
CA PHE A 94 -11.39 6.86 -6.39
C PHE A 94 -11.14 7.95 -5.33
N SER A 95 -9.96 8.59 -5.33
CA SER A 95 -9.56 9.63 -4.36
C SER A 95 -9.88 9.27 -2.89
N PRO A 96 -9.38 8.12 -2.38
CA PRO A 96 -9.58 7.73 -0.98
C PRO A 96 -8.87 8.69 -0.03
N ASP A 97 -9.27 8.67 1.25
CA ASP A 97 -8.71 9.55 2.29
C ASP A 97 -7.28 9.16 2.72
N GLY A 98 -6.76 8.05 2.19
CA GLY A 98 -5.40 7.57 2.43
C GLY A 98 -4.87 6.76 1.26
N VAL A 99 -3.54 6.81 1.06
CA VAL A 99 -2.82 6.07 0.03
C VAL A 99 -1.78 5.19 0.70
N ILE A 100 -1.83 3.89 0.43
CA ILE A 100 -0.83 2.92 0.89
C ILE A 100 0.25 2.77 -0.18
N ILE A 101 1.51 2.84 0.24
CA ILE A 101 2.66 2.63 -0.63
C ILE A 101 2.66 1.17 -1.10
N PHE A 102 2.82 0.97 -2.41
CA PHE A 102 2.95 -0.34 -3.02
C PHE A 102 4.33 -0.93 -2.71
N LEU A 103 4.41 -1.74 -1.66
CA LEU A 103 5.61 -2.48 -1.23
C LEU A 103 5.22 -3.90 -0.84
N ASP A 104 6.20 -4.81 -0.85
CA ASP A 104 6.07 -6.12 -0.24
C ASP A 104 6.47 -6.07 1.23
N ILE A 105 5.81 -6.87 2.07
CA ILE A 105 6.17 -6.94 3.49
C ILE A 105 7.47 -7.72 3.73
N LEU A 106 7.89 -8.55 2.77
CA LEU A 106 9.10 -9.36 2.82
C LEU A 106 10.31 -8.65 2.22
N THR A 107 10.17 -7.45 1.66
CA THR A 107 11.28 -6.63 1.16
C THR A 107 12.47 -6.52 2.13
N PRO A 108 12.29 -6.47 3.47
CA PRO A 108 13.42 -6.47 4.40
C PRO A 108 14.13 -7.82 4.61
N LEU A 109 13.54 -8.95 4.23
CA LEU A 109 14.10 -10.29 4.49
C LEU A 109 15.52 -10.51 3.96
N PRO A 110 15.88 -10.07 2.74
CA PRO A 110 17.24 -10.20 2.23
C PRO A 110 18.27 -9.47 3.09
N ALA A 111 17.89 -8.36 3.74
CA ALA A 111 18.77 -7.64 4.66
C ALA A 111 19.05 -8.41 5.96
N PHE A 112 18.17 -9.34 6.33
CA PHE A 112 18.42 -10.30 7.42
C PHE A 112 19.24 -11.53 6.97
N GLY A 113 19.59 -11.64 5.69
CA GLY A 113 20.24 -12.82 5.12
C GLY A 113 19.28 -13.93 4.69
N VAL A 114 17.98 -13.63 4.55
CA VAL A 114 16.96 -14.58 4.10
C VAL A 114 16.53 -14.23 2.67
N PRO A 115 17.10 -14.89 1.64
CA PRO A 115 16.66 -14.68 0.27
C PRO A 115 15.26 -15.27 0.07
N PHE A 116 14.45 -14.59 -0.74
CA PHE A 116 13.14 -15.06 -1.15
C PHE A 116 12.88 -14.64 -2.60
N ASP A 117 12.07 -15.43 -3.29
CA ASP A 117 11.61 -15.14 -4.65
C ASP A 117 10.09 -15.00 -4.67
N ILE A 118 9.53 -14.23 -5.60
CA ILE A 118 8.08 -14.15 -5.78
C ILE A 118 7.69 -14.87 -7.07
N GLU A 119 7.11 -16.06 -6.92
CA GLU A 119 6.54 -16.81 -8.04
C GLU A 119 5.12 -16.31 -8.37
N GLN A 120 4.76 -16.23 -9.65
CA GLN A 120 3.49 -15.61 -10.09
C GLN A 120 2.22 -16.27 -9.51
N VAL A 121 2.26 -17.59 -9.33
CA VAL A 121 1.11 -18.41 -8.89
C VAL A 121 1.19 -18.72 -7.40
N ARG A 122 2.37 -19.12 -6.92
CA ARG A 122 2.58 -19.56 -5.54
C ARG A 122 2.77 -18.39 -4.56
N GLY A 123 3.21 -17.22 -5.05
CA GLY A 123 3.55 -16.07 -4.21
C GLY A 123 5.00 -16.14 -3.72
N PRO A 124 5.32 -15.55 -2.56
CA PRO A 124 6.68 -15.57 -2.04
C PRO A 124 7.11 -16.98 -1.64
N VAL A 125 8.31 -17.36 -2.05
CA VAL A 125 8.96 -18.64 -1.78
C VAL A 125 10.29 -18.36 -1.10
N ILE A 126 10.41 -18.83 0.15
CA ILE A 126 11.66 -18.81 0.90
C ILE A 126 12.35 -20.15 0.63
N GLN A 127 13.49 -20.12 -0.05
CA GLN A 127 14.18 -21.34 -0.49
C GLN A 127 14.71 -22.16 0.69
N ILE A 128 15.16 -21.49 1.76
CA ILE A 128 15.74 -22.11 2.96
C ILE A 128 14.92 -21.67 4.18
N PRO A 129 13.87 -22.43 4.55
CA PRO A 129 13.11 -22.15 5.76
C PRO A 129 13.98 -22.28 7.01
N ILE A 130 13.82 -21.36 7.96
CA ILE A 130 14.55 -21.37 9.23
C ILE A 130 13.92 -22.41 10.16
N ILE A 131 14.57 -23.56 10.30
CA ILE A 131 14.05 -24.69 11.10
C ILE A 131 15.05 -25.22 12.15
N SER A 132 16.28 -24.70 12.19
CA SER A 132 17.31 -25.09 13.17
C SER A 132 18.00 -23.88 13.80
N GLU A 133 18.69 -24.10 14.92
CA GLU A 133 19.45 -23.07 15.62
C GLU A 133 20.62 -22.55 14.75
N GLU A 134 21.20 -23.40 13.90
CA GLU A 134 22.24 -23.01 12.95
C GLU A 134 21.71 -22.02 11.91
N CYS A 135 20.48 -22.22 11.41
CA CYS A 135 19.84 -21.26 10.51
C CYS A 135 19.61 -19.91 11.19
N LEU A 136 19.26 -19.91 12.48
CA LEU A 136 19.08 -18.68 13.25
C LEU A 136 20.40 -17.91 13.40
N LYS A 137 21.52 -18.62 13.62
CA LYS A 137 22.86 -18.04 13.73
C LYS A 137 23.37 -17.44 12.42
N ALA A 138 22.81 -17.83 11.27
CA ALA A 138 23.15 -17.29 9.96
C ALA A 138 22.44 -15.96 9.65
N LEU A 139 21.47 -15.53 10.47
CA LEU A 139 20.83 -14.22 10.30
C LEU A 139 21.77 -13.11 10.72
N HIS A 140 21.73 -11.99 10.00
CA HIS A 140 22.54 -10.83 10.29
C HIS A 140 21.66 -9.65 10.76
N PRO A 141 22.18 -8.77 11.63
CA PRO A 141 21.50 -7.53 11.97
C PRO A 141 21.37 -6.66 10.72
N ILE A 142 20.22 -5.98 10.57
CA ILE A 142 20.04 -5.02 9.49
C ILE A 142 20.95 -3.82 9.74
N ASP A 143 21.77 -3.50 8.75
CA ASP A 143 22.44 -2.23 8.65
C ASP A 143 21.49 -1.19 8.02
N LEU A 144 20.91 -0.33 8.86
CA LEU A 144 19.95 0.69 8.44
C LEU A 144 20.57 1.78 7.56
N GLU A 145 21.89 2.01 7.65
CA GLU A 145 22.57 3.02 6.83
C GLU A 145 22.69 2.53 5.38
N ASN A 146 23.03 1.25 5.19
CA ASN A 146 23.09 0.61 3.88
C ASN A 146 21.71 0.22 3.32
N PHE A 147 20.68 0.10 4.17
CA PHE A 147 19.31 -0.24 3.75
C PHE A 147 18.64 0.91 2.96
N ILE A 148 19.03 2.16 3.21
CA ILE A 148 18.45 3.35 2.56
C ILE A 148 18.99 3.53 1.12
N SER A 149 20.17 2.97 0.80
CA SER A 149 20.81 3.07 -0.52
C SER A 149 20.17 2.24 -1.64
N LEU A 150 19.10 1.48 -1.39
CA LEU A 150 18.33 0.80 -2.44
C LEU A 150 17.52 1.76 -3.35
N GLY A 151 17.60 3.07 -3.10
CA GLY A 151 16.98 4.10 -3.93
C GLY A 151 17.94 5.24 -4.30
N SER A 152 19.02 4.97 -5.06
CA SER A 152 19.58 5.84 -6.13
C SER A 152 21.00 5.41 -6.55
N PRO A 153 21.42 5.62 -7.82
CA PRO A 153 20.67 5.63 -9.08
C PRO A 153 20.75 4.31 -9.84
#